data_AF-A0A7Y0VBI9-F1
#
_entry.id   AF-A0A7Y0VBI9-F1
#
_cell.length_a   1.000
_cell.length_b   1.000
_cell.length_c   1.000
_cell.angle_alpha   90.00
_cell.angle_beta   90.00
_cell.angle_gamma   90.00
#
_symmetry.space_group_name_H-M   'P 1'
#
loop_
_entity.id
_entity.type
_entity.pdbx_description
1 polymer ?
#
loop_
_entity_poly.entity_id
_entity_poly.type
_entity_poly.pdbx_seq_one_letter_code
_entity_poly.pdbx_strand_id
1 'polypeptide(L)' 'MGGLIIELIINDDPELTIKTTLMEESDGKLEHTGYVISGELAKKLRGE' A
#
# COMPACT_ATOMS: atom_id res chain seq x y z
N MET A 1 9.37 11.28 14.28
CA MET A 1 8.12 10.54 14.01
C MET A 1 8.43 9.60 12.86
N GLY A 2 8.57 8.30 13.16
CA GLY A 2 8.90 7.27 12.18
C GLY A 2 7.62 6.71 11.57
N GLY A 3 7.64 6.45 10.26
CA GLY A 3 6.56 5.74 9.57
C GLY A 3 7.10 4.47 8.94
N LEU A 4 6.30 3.41 8.92
CA LEU A 4 6.61 2.18 8.21
C LEU A 4 5.94 2.22 6.84
N ILE A 5 6.74 2.25 5.78
CA ILE A 5 6.24 2.10 4.41
C ILE A 5 6.11 0.60 4.14
N ILE A 6 4.89 0.18 3.79
CA ILE A 6 4.60 -1.20 3.39
C ILE A 6 4.28 -1.20 1.90
N GLU A 7 4.92 -2.11 1.18
CA GLU A 7 4.62 -2.40 -0.21
C GLU A 7 4.31 -3.90 -0.32
N LEU A 8 3.13 -4.22 -0.84
CA LEU A 8 2.70 -5.58 -1.13
C LEU A 8 2.79 -5.81 -2.64
N ILE A 9 3.52 -6.85 -3.04
CA ILE A 9 3.63 -7.32 -4.41
C ILE A 9 2.65 -8.48 -4.59
N ILE A 10 1.78 -8.40 -5.59
CA ILE A 10 0.75 -9.41 -5.87
C ILE A 10 1.26 -10.35 -6.96
N ASN A 11 1.08 -11.66 -6.76
CA ASN A 11 1.43 -12.70 -7.73
C ASN A 11 2.91 -12.71 -8.19
N ASP A 12 3.83 -12.18 -7.37
CA ASP A 12 5.24 -12.00 -7.74
C ASP A 12 5.45 -11.07 -8.97
N ASP A 13 4.43 -10.27 -9.29
CA ASP A 13 4.47 -9.30 -10.38
C ASP A 13 4.78 -7.90 -9.80
N PRO A 14 5.98 -7.33 -10.07
CA PRO A 14 6.37 -6.03 -9.54
C PRO A 14 5.53 -4.87 -10.09
N GLU A 15 4.73 -5.08 -11.14
CA GLU A 15 3.79 -4.08 -11.64
C GLU A 15 2.46 -4.10 -10.89
N LEU A 16 2.20 -5.11 -10.04
CA LEU A 16 0.97 -5.25 -9.26
C LEU A 16 1.23 -4.98 -7.78
N THR A 17 1.22 -3.70 -7.41
CA THR A 17 1.57 -3.28 -6.05
C THR A 17 0.45 -2.56 -5.32
N ILE A 18 0.43 -2.73 -4.00
CA ILE A 18 -0.33 -1.91 -3.06
C ILE A 18 0.65 -1.31 -2.07
N LYS A 19 0.65 0.02 -1.96
CA LYS A 19 1.53 0.76 -1.05
C LYS A 19 0.72 1.49 0.00
N THR A 20 1.16 1.41 1.25
CA THR A 20 0.59 2.18 2.36
C THR A 20 1.71 2.65 3.29
N THR A 21 1.40 3.66 4.08
CA THR A 21 2.27 4.16 5.13
C THR A 21 1.55 3.98 6.44
N LEU A 22 2.15 3.21 7.35
CA LEU A 22 1.73 3.15 8.74
C LEU A 22 2.45 4.25 9.52
N MET A 23 1.71 5.03 10.30
CA MET A 23 2.27 6.04 11.19
C MET A 23 2.07 5.61 12.64
N GLU A 24 3.12 5.77 13.44
CA GLU A 24 3.05 5.54 14.87
C GLU A 24 2.39 6.73 15.56
N GLU A 25 1.25 6.46 16.20
CA GLU A 25 0.51 7.43 16.99
C GLU A 25 1.05 7.54 18.41
N SER A 26 0.59 8.56 19.15
CA SER A 26 1.08 8.83 20.51
C SER A 26 0.76 7.73 21.53
N ASP A 27 -0.16 6.81 21.21
CA ASP A 27 -0.51 5.64 22.02
C ASP A 27 0.28 4.37 21.64
N GLY A 28 1.25 4.49 20.72
CA GLY A 28 2.10 3.40 20.26
C GLY A 28 1.44 2.47 19.23
N LYS A 29 0.23 2.78 18.75
CA LYS A 29 -0.40 2.03 17.66
C LYS A 29 0.08 2.52 16.30
N LEU A 30 0.04 1.61 15.34
CA LEU A 30 0.27 1.92 13.93
C LEU A 30 -1.09 2.14 13.25
N GLU A 31 -1.34 3.38 12.83
CA GLU A 31 -2.53 3.76 12.07
C GLU A 31 -2.20 3.94 10.59
N HIS A 32 -3.19 3.72 9.72
CA HIS A 32 -3.05 3.95 8.28
C HIS A 32 -4.21 4.79 7.77
N THR A 33 -3.93 5.75 6.91
CA THR A 33 -4.93 6.67 6.36
C THR A 33 -5.36 6.33 4.94
N GLY A 34 -4.66 5.41 4.26
CA GLY A 34 -5.04 4.94 2.94
C GLY A 34 -3.99 4.08 2.26
N TYR A 35 -4.29 3.67 1.03
CA TYR A 35 -3.38 2.92 0.18
C TYR A 35 -3.38 3.47 -1.23
N VAL A 36 -2.29 3.23 -1.95
CA VAL A 36 -2.15 3.51 -3.38
C VAL A 36 -1.93 2.19 -4.09
N ILE A 37 -2.67 1.94 -5.16
CA ILE A 37 -2.46 0.78 -6.03
C ILE A 37 -1.67 1.19 -7.28
N SER A 38 -0.89 0.28 -7.83
CA SER A 38 -0.22 0.49 -9.11
C SER A 38 -1.22 0.70 -10.25
N GLY A 39 -0.78 1.38 -11.31
CA GLY A 39 -1.62 1.62 -12.49
C GLY A 39 -2.04 0.33 -13.18
N GLU A 40 -1.16 -0.66 -13.27
CA GLU A 40 -1.48 -1.95 -13.87
C GLU A 40 -2.50 -2.73 -13.02
N LEU A 41 -2.36 -2.71 -11.69
CA LEU A 41 -3.38 -3.28 -10.80
C LEU A 41 -4.73 -2.57 -10.96
N ALA A 42 -4.74 -1.24 -11.11
CA ALA A 42 -5.96 -0.48 -11.33
C ALA A 42 -6.67 -0.86 -12.64
N LYS A 43 -5.93 -1.07 -13.74
CA LYS A 43 -6.48 -1.53 -15.03
C LYS A 43 -7.09 -2.93 -14.90
N LYS A 44 -6.35 -3.87 -14.29
CA LYS A 44 -6.85 -5.24 -14.07
C LYS A 44 -8.13 -5.26 -13.23
N LEU A 45 -8.23 -4.41 -12.21
CA LEU A 45 -9.44 -4.27 -11.39
C LEU A 45 -10.61 -3.63 -12.17
N ARG A 46 -10.34 -2.78 -13.17
CA ARG A 46 -11.35 -2.19 -14.06
C ARG A 46 -11.76 -3.12 -15.20
N GLY A 47 -11.02 -4.19 -15.44
CA GLY A 47 -11.24 -5.11 -16.57
C GLY A 47 -10.79 -4.53 -17.91
N GLU A 48 -9.84 -3.59 -17.89
CA GLU A 48 -9.18 -3.01 -19.07
C GLU A 48 -8.04 -3.90 -19.60
#